data_AF-A0A2V7VI92-F1
#
_entry.id   AF-A0A2V7VI92-F1
#
_cell.length_a   1.000
_cell.length_b   1.000
_cell.length_c   1.000
_cell.angle_alpha   90.00
_cell.angle_beta   90.00
_cell.angle_gamma   90.00
#
_symmetry.space_group_name_H-M   'P 1'
#
loop_
_entity.id
_entity.type
_entity.pdbx_description
1 polymer ?
#
loop_
_entity_poly.entity_id
_entity_poly.type
_entity_poly.pdbx_seq_one_letter_code
_entity_poly.pdbx_strand_id
1 'polypeptide(L)'
;MPLFGRLGSLPSAVLALATAAHGVPLLAADVTVTVDPDADRRPISPLIYGVNFGSAAQAGRLHWPVRRWGGNAVTRYSWQDDIDNRASDWFFYNIENANPNPSELPNNSSSDHFIDETRGAGGEVLLTVPTIGWTPIDRTRRWGFSVAK
;
A
#
# COMPACT_ATOMS: atom_id res chain seq x y z
N MET A 1 24.74 -4.06 -89.34
CA MET A 1 23.75 -3.20 -90.04
C MET A 1 22.92 -4.11 -90.95
N PRO A 2 21.58 -4.08 -91.02
CA PRO A 2 20.58 -3.19 -90.38
C PRO A 2 19.38 -3.89 -89.66
N LEU A 3 18.67 -3.07 -88.88
CA LEU A 3 17.22 -2.94 -88.61
C LEU A 3 16.27 -4.14 -88.31
N PHE A 4 15.78 -4.14 -87.06
CA PHE A 4 14.38 -4.13 -86.55
C PHE A 4 13.19 -4.65 -87.40
N GLY A 5 12.32 -5.45 -86.75
CA GLY A 5 10.91 -5.62 -87.16
C GLY A 5 10.00 -6.52 -86.29
N ARG A 6 9.31 -5.92 -85.30
CA ARG A 6 7.96 -6.20 -84.71
C ARG A 6 7.60 -7.62 -84.18
N LEU A 7 7.43 -7.75 -82.86
CA LEU A 7 6.20 -7.62 -82.03
C LEU A 7 5.23 -8.82 -82.10
N GLY A 8 5.27 -9.66 -81.07
CA GLY A 8 4.19 -10.55 -80.64
C GLY A 8 4.05 -10.47 -79.12
N SER A 9 2.90 -9.97 -78.67
CA SER A 9 2.56 -9.67 -77.27
C SER A 9 2.26 -10.93 -76.46
N LEU A 10 2.78 -11.01 -75.22
CA LEU A 10 2.26 -11.87 -74.17
C LEU A 10 1.96 -11.01 -72.92
N PRO A 11 0.86 -11.28 -72.19
CA PRO A 11 0.36 -10.39 -71.16
C PRO A 11 1.23 -10.43 -69.89
N SER A 12 1.53 -9.24 -69.36
CA SER A 12 2.22 -9.04 -68.09
C SER A 12 1.42 -9.61 -66.93
N ALA A 13 1.87 -10.72 -66.35
CA ALA A 13 1.50 -11.09 -64.99
C ALA A 13 2.41 -10.32 -64.02
N VAL A 14 1.92 -9.20 -63.49
CA VAL A 14 2.57 -8.52 -62.37
C VAL A 14 2.29 -9.34 -61.12
N LEU A 15 3.26 -10.15 -60.72
CA LEU A 15 3.25 -10.81 -59.42
C LEU A 15 3.59 -9.77 -58.35
N ALA A 16 2.56 -9.23 -57.69
CA ALA A 16 2.74 -8.41 -56.51
C ALA A 16 3.24 -9.32 -55.36
N LEU A 17 4.54 -9.27 -55.10
CA LEU A 17 5.14 -9.95 -53.95
C LEU A 17 4.76 -9.15 -52.69
N ALA A 18 3.76 -9.63 -51.94
CA ALA A 18 3.44 -9.09 -50.64
C ALA A 18 4.62 -9.40 -49.69
N THR A 19 5.46 -8.40 -49.40
CA THR A 19 6.43 -8.48 -48.32
C THR A 19 5.67 -8.54 -47.01
N ALA A 20 5.57 -9.73 -46.43
CA ALA A 20 5.18 -9.89 -45.03
C ALA A 20 6.21 -9.13 -44.18
N ALA A 21 5.77 -8.06 -43.51
CA ALA A 21 6.54 -7.41 -42.47
C ALA A 21 6.72 -8.41 -41.33
N HIS A 22 7.85 -9.11 -41.33
CA HIS A 22 8.25 -9.94 -40.21
C HIS A 22 8.58 -8.98 -39.07
N GLY A 23 7.75 -8.96 -38.04
CA GLY A 23 8.08 -8.28 -36.79
C GLY A 23 9.41 -8.84 -36.31
N VAL A 24 10.46 -8.00 -36.31
CA VAL A 24 11.75 -8.37 -35.75
C VAL A 24 11.51 -8.68 -34.27
N PRO A 25 11.82 -9.91 -33.78
CA PRO A 25 11.70 -10.18 -32.37
C PRO A 25 12.67 -9.25 -31.63
N LEU A 26 12.15 -8.46 -30.69
CA LEU A 26 12.99 -7.69 -29.79
C LEU A 26 13.73 -8.70 -28.90
N LEU A 27 15.01 -8.94 -29.20
CA LEU A 27 15.84 -9.79 -28.36
C LEU A 27 15.98 -9.12 -27.00
N ALA A 28 15.66 -9.85 -25.93
CA ALA A 28 15.95 -9.38 -24.58
C ALA A 28 17.46 -9.12 -24.48
N ALA A 29 17.84 -7.91 -24.04
CA ALA A 29 19.23 -7.59 -23.82
C ALA A 29 19.73 -8.38 -22.60
N ASP A 30 20.95 -8.90 -22.69
CA ASP A 30 21.61 -9.54 -21.56
C ASP A 30 21.94 -8.50 -20.48
N VAL A 31 21.57 -8.81 -19.23
CA VAL A 31 21.90 -7.99 -18.05
C VAL A 31 22.81 -8.80 -17.15
N THR A 32 24.03 -8.30 -16.94
CA THR A 32 24.97 -8.88 -15.96
C THR A 32 24.85 -8.14 -14.64
N VAL A 33 24.65 -8.87 -13.53
CA VAL A 33 24.64 -8.34 -12.17
C VAL A 33 25.79 -8.98 -11.39
N THR A 34 26.69 -8.15 -10.86
CA THR A 34 27.80 -8.59 -10.00
C THR A 34 27.47 -8.27 -8.54
N VAL A 35 27.70 -9.23 -7.65
CA VAL A 35 27.50 -9.07 -6.19
C VAL A 35 28.83 -9.34 -5.50
N ASP A 36 29.32 -8.35 -4.75
CA ASP A 36 30.47 -8.46 -3.85
C ASP A 36 29.96 -8.37 -2.40
N PRO A 37 30.05 -9.44 -1.58
CA PRO A 37 29.57 -9.43 -0.21
C PRO A 37 30.44 -8.60 0.76
N ASP A 38 31.65 -8.23 0.36
CA ASP A 38 32.60 -7.48 1.18
C ASP A 38 32.60 -5.96 0.86
N ALA A 39 32.03 -5.57 -0.28
CA ALA A 39 31.87 -4.17 -0.66
C ALA A 39 30.79 -3.45 0.17
N ASP A 40 31.08 -2.20 0.58
CA ASP A 40 30.13 -1.23 1.16
C ASP A 40 29.20 -1.77 2.27
N ARG A 41 29.74 -2.62 3.16
CA ARG A 41 28.95 -3.23 4.23
C ARG A 41 28.33 -2.18 5.15
N ARG A 42 26.99 -2.25 5.28
CA ARG A 42 26.20 -1.43 6.20
C ARG A 42 25.12 -2.29 6.87
N PRO A 43 24.80 -2.03 8.16
CA PRO A 43 23.71 -2.74 8.81
C PRO A 43 22.39 -2.41 8.14
N ILE A 44 21.54 -3.43 7.94
CA ILE A 44 20.16 -3.26 7.50
C ILE A 44 19.31 -3.32 8.76
N SER A 45 18.67 -2.20 9.12
CA SER A 45 17.73 -2.18 10.24
C SER A 45 16.54 -3.09 9.93
N PRO A 46 16.19 -4.06 10.80
CA PRO A 46 14.98 -4.88 10.60
C PRO A 46 13.69 -4.05 10.56
N LEU A 47 13.70 -2.86 11.16
CA LEU A 47 12.52 -1.98 11.28
C LEU A 47 12.05 -1.43 9.93
N ILE A 48 12.81 -1.58 8.84
CA ILE A 48 12.35 -1.19 7.49
C ILE A 48 11.25 -2.12 6.95
N TYR A 49 11.09 -3.31 7.53
CA TYR A 49 10.10 -4.31 7.14
C TYR A 49 8.80 -4.21 7.97
N GLY A 50 8.46 -3.01 8.42
CA GLY A 50 7.28 -2.72 9.21
C GLY A 50 5.99 -2.66 8.41
N VAL A 51 4.86 -2.74 9.11
CA VAL A 51 3.51 -2.56 8.54
C VAL A 51 2.70 -1.55 9.33
N ASN A 52 1.64 -1.01 8.71
CA ASN A 52 0.60 -0.27 9.41
C ASN A 52 -0.56 -1.21 9.72
N PHE A 53 -1.05 -1.19 10.96
CA PHE A 53 -2.12 -2.09 11.41
C PHE A 53 -1.84 -3.57 11.09
N GLY A 54 -2.87 -4.35 10.73
CA GLY A 54 -2.81 -5.81 10.55
C GLY A 54 -3.34 -6.56 11.78
N SER A 55 -3.70 -7.83 11.62
CA SER A 55 -4.22 -8.67 12.71
C SER A 55 -3.10 -9.40 13.45
N ALA A 56 -3.36 -9.83 14.68
CA ALA A 56 -2.46 -10.71 15.44
C ALA A 56 -2.10 -11.99 14.65
N ALA A 57 -3.04 -12.56 13.90
CA ALA A 57 -2.80 -13.76 13.08
C ALA A 57 -1.80 -13.49 11.94
N GLN A 58 -1.85 -12.30 11.34
CA GLN A 58 -0.86 -11.90 10.32
C GLN A 58 0.50 -11.63 10.97
N ALA A 59 0.53 -10.98 12.14
CA ALA A 59 1.75 -10.72 12.88
C ALA A 59 2.46 -12.02 13.28
N GLY A 60 1.72 -13.03 13.77
CA GLY A 60 2.28 -14.34 14.11
C GLY A 60 2.76 -15.16 12.92
N ARG A 61 2.29 -14.89 11.70
CA ARG A 61 2.73 -15.58 10.48
C ARG A 61 3.93 -14.92 9.81
N LEU A 62 3.97 -13.59 9.82
CA LEU A 62 4.94 -12.81 9.05
C LEU A 62 6.05 -12.22 9.92
N HIS A 63 5.89 -12.25 11.25
CA HIS A 63 6.85 -11.76 12.24
C HIS A 63 7.35 -10.35 11.91
N TRP A 64 6.41 -9.42 11.72
CA TRP A 64 6.74 -8.03 11.42
C TRP A 64 7.58 -7.43 12.55
N PRO A 65 8.79 -6.92 12.27
CA PRO A 65 9.64 -6.35 13.31
C PRO A 65 9.05 -5.10 13.97
N VAL A 66 8.18 -4.37 13.26
CA VAL A 66 7.46 -3.21 13.80
C VAL A 66 6.05 -3.10 13.20
N ARG A 67 5.06 -2.79 14.06
CA ARG A 67 3.69 -2.44 13.66
C ARG A 67 3.40 -0.99 14.04
N ARG A 68 2.84 -0.23 13.10
CA ARG A 68 2.47 1.18 13.31
C ARG A 68 0.97 1.36 13.49
N TRP A 69 0.58 2.01 14.59
CA TRP A 69 -0.76 2.54 14.85
C TRP A 69 -0.77 4.03 14.51
N GLY A 70 -1.41 4.40 13.40
CA GLY A 70 -1.38 5.77 12.90
C GLY A 70 -2.29 6.02 11.71
N GLY A 71 -2.11 7.16 11.06
CA GLY A 71 -2.96 7.60 9.95
C GLY A 71 -3.99 8.66 10.37
N ASN A 72 -4.79 9.09 9.41
CA ASN A 72 -5.65 10.28 9.53
C ASN A 72 -6.63 10.23 10.71
N ALA A 73 -7.27 9.08 10.94
CA ALA A 73 -8.22 8.90 12.03
C ALA A 73 -7.52 8.94 13.40
N VAL A 74 -6.33 8.34 13.50
CA VAL A 74 -5.56 8.24 14.75
C VAL A 74 -5.11 9.61 15.26
N THR A 75 -4.94 10.61 14.38
CA THR A 75 -4.71 12.00 14.78
C THR A 75 -5.74 12.51 15.81
N ARG A 76 -6.97 11.97 15.79
CA ARG A 76 -8.09 12.35 16.65
C ARG A 76 -8.59 11.19 17.52
N TYR A 77 -7.78 10.15 17.73
CA TYR A 77 -8.17 9.03 18.58
C TYR A 77 -8.27 9.45 20.06
N SER A 78 -9.43 9.28 20.68
CA SER A 78 -9.60 9.36 22.13
C SER A 78 -9.33 7.98 22.72
N TRP A 79 -8.21 7.82 23.43
CA TRP A 79 -7.89 6.57 24.13
C TRP A 79 -8.78 6.32 25.34
N GLN A 80 -9.34 7.39 25.92
CA GLN A 80 -10.23 7.31 27.07
C GLN A 80 -11.58 6.68 26.71
N ASP A 81 -12.06 7.03 25.52
CA ASP A 81 -13.34 6.57 24.99
C ASP A 81 -13.18 5.52 23.89
N ASP A 82 -11.96 5.18 23.46
CA ASP A 82 -11.67 4.22 22.40
C ASP A 82 -12.53 4.47 21.12
N ILE A 83 -12.43 5.70 20.63
CA ILE A 83 -13.17 6.26 19.49
C ILE A 83 -12.27 7.21 18.70
N ASP A 84 -12.45 7.26 17.39
CA ASP A 84 -11.75 8.21 16.53
C ASP A 84 -12.74 9.02 15.67
N ASN A 85 -12.23 10.10 15.09
CA ASN A 85 -12.94 10.87 14.06
C ASN A 85 -12.33 10.51 12.71
N ARG A 86 -13.16 10.19 11.71
CA ARG A 86 -12.72 9.76 10.38
C ARG A 86 -12.20 10.89 9.48
N ALA A 87 -11.98 12.09 10.02
CA ALA A 87 -11.50 13.25 9.29
C ALA A 87 -12.33 13.53 8.02
N SER A 88 -11.72 14.14 7.00
CA SER A 88 -12.34 14.28 5.68
C SER A 88 -12.50 12.94 4.94
N ASP A 89 -11.89 11.85 5.43
CA ASP A 89 -12.00 10.53 4.80
C ASP A 89 -13.43 9.98 4.90
N TRP A 90 -14.17 10.36 5.97
CA TRP A 90 -15.59 10.00 6.12
C TRP A 90 -16.38 11.04 6.92
N PHE A 91 -16.77 12.13 6.24
CA PHE A 91 -17.70 13.16 6.73
C PHE A 91 -17.42 13.71 8.14
N PHE A 92 -16.18 13.70 8.61
CA PHE A 92 -15.81 14.05 9.98
C PHE A 92 -16.63 13.28 11.03
N TYR A 93 -16.99 12.03 10.75
CA TYR A 93 -17.84 11.24 11.61
C TYR A 93 -17.02 10.59 12.73
N ASN A 94 -17.50 10.67 13.97
CA ASN A 94 -16.95 9.95 15.12
C ASN A 94 -17.47 8.51 15.09
N ILE A 95 -16.58 7.53 15.19
CA ILE A 95 -16.92 6.11 15.18
C ILE A 95 -16.07 5.40 16.23
N GLU A 96 -16.72 4.80 17.21
CA GLU A 96 -16.08 3.99 18.23
C GLU A 96 -15.36 2.79 17.59
N ASN A 97 -14.20 2.44 18.15
CA ASN A 97 -13.58 1.18 17.79
C ASN A 97 -14.39 0.02 18.37
N ALA A 98 -14.34 -1.12 17.69
CA ALA A 98 -14.94 -2.34 18.19
C ALA A 98 -14.21 -2.79 19.47
N ASN A 99 -14.93 -2.84 20.58
CA ASN A 99 -14.42 -3.26 21.88
C ASN A 99 -15.48 -4.13 22.57
N PRO A 100 -15.17 -5.38 22.94
CA PRO A 100 -16.14 -6.26 23.58
C PRO A 100 -16.53 -5.82 25.00
N ASN A 101 -15.67 -5.08 25.69
CA ASN A 101 -15.84 -4.68 27.08
C ASN A 101 -15.71 -3.14 27.25
N PRO A 102 -16.55 -2.33 26.58
CA PRO A 102 -16.42 -0.87 26.59
C PRO A 102 -16.61 -0.25 27.99
N SER A 103 -17.19 -0.97 28.94
CA SER A 103 -17.33 -0.57 30.34
C SER A 103 -16.01 -0.57 31.12
N GLU A 104 -14.96 -1.21 30.60
CA GLU A 104 -13.64 -1.28 31.26
C GLU A 104 -12.71 -0.13 30.87
N LEU A 105 -13.14 0.71 29.91
CA LEU A 105 -12.37 1.84 29.46
C LEU A 105 -11.96 2.78 30.62
N PRO A 106 -10.76 3.37 30.53
CA PRO A 106 -9.85 3.33 29.38
C PRO A 106 -9.04 2.03 29.26
N ASN A 107 -9.13 1.12 30.22
CA ASN A 107 -8.40 -0.14 30.16
C ASN A 107 -8.96 -1.01 29.02
N ASN A 108 -8.10 -1.83 28.43
CA ASN A 108 -8.45 -2.69 27.30
C ASN A 108 -8.99 -1.87 26.10
N SER A 109 -8.45 -0.67 25.89
CA SER A 109 -8.71 0.12 24.68
C SER A 109 -8.12 -0.57 23.45
N SER A 110 -8.52 -0.14 22.25
CA SER A 110 -7.95 -0.73 21.03
C SER A 110 -6.44 -0.50 20.89
N SER A 111 -5.93 0.60 21.45
CA SER A 111 -4.49 0.85 21.56
C SER A 111 -3.78 -0.15 22.48
N ASP A 112 -4.40 -0.56 23.58
CA ASP A 112 -3.82 -1.55 24.50
C ASP A 112 -3.76 -2.91 23.83
N HIS A 113 -4.86 -3.35 23.20
CA HIS A 113 -4.90 -4.58 22.41
C HIS A 113 -3.84 -4.58 21.30
N PHE A 114 -3.67 -3.45 20.60
CA PHE A 114 -2.64 -3.34 19.57
C PHE A 114 -1.23 -3.51 20.14
N ILE A 115 -0.94 -2.91 21.30
CA ILE A 115 0.34 -3.03 21.99
C ILE A 115 0.58 -4.48 22.40
N ASP A 116 -0.39 -5.10 23.08
CA ASP A 116 -0.29 -6.46 23.62
C ASP A 116 -0.13 -7.49 22.51
N GLU A 117 -0.92 -7.40 21.44
CA GLU A 117 -0.79 -8.30 20.29
C GLU A 117 0.57 -8.14 19.59
N THR A 118 1.06 -6.92 19.44
CA THR A 118 2.33 -6.65 18.76
C THR A 118 3.50 -7.21 19.56
N ARG A 119 3.53 -6.93 20.87
CA ARG A 119 4.55 -7.45 21.77
C ARG A 119 4.46 -8.97 21.95
N GLY A 120 3.24 -9.52 22.02
CA GLY A 120 2.99 -10.96 22.09
C GLY A 120 3.49 -11.71 20.86
N ALA A 121 3.55 -11.05 19.70
CA ALA A 121 4.15 -11.57 18.47
C ALA A 121 5.66 -11.30 18.33
N GLY A 122 6.29 -10.64 19.33
CA GLY A 122 7.71 -10.29 19.33
C GLY A 122 8.09 -9.07 18.50
N GLY A 123 7.10 -8.25 18.08
CA GLY A 123 7.32 -7.04 17.31
C GLY A 123 7.37 -5.77 18.17
N GLU A 124 7.91 -4.69 17.60
CA GLU A 124 7.92 -3.36 18.20
C GLU A 124 6.69 -2.53 17.81
N VAL A 125 6.31 -1.60 18.68
CA VAL A 125 5.16 -0.71 18.46
C VAL A 125 5.61 0.69 18.08
N LEU A 126 5.08 1.22 16.99
CA LEU A 126 5.15 2.64 16.65
C LEU A 126 3.75 3.27 16.76
N LEU A 127 3.48 3.99 17.85
CA LEU A 127 2.16 4.53 18.15
C LEU A 127 2.10 6.05 17.93
N THR A 128 1.05 6.50 17.25
CA THR A 128 0.75 7.94 17.12
C THR A 128 -0.01 8.41 18.36
N VAL A 129 0.50 9.47 19.00
CA VAL A 129 -0.20 10.18 20.08
C VAL A 129 -0.86 11.43 19.50
N PRO A 130 -2.18 11.65 19.71
CA PRO A 130 -2.85 12.88 19.28
C PRO A 130 -2.21 14.13 19.87
N THR A 131 -1.86 15.09 19.02
CA THR A 131 -1.33 16.42 19.42
C THR A 131 -2.14 17.58 18.86
N ILE A 132 -3.23 17.30 18.14
CA ILE A 132 -4.04 18.31 17.43
C ILE A 132 -4.86 19.20 18.38
N GLY A 133 -4.98 18.81 19.66
CA GLY A 133 -5.69 19.57 20.69
C GLY A 133 -7.17 19.22 20.86
N TRP A 134 -7.75 18.42 19.95
CA TRP A 134 -9.14 17.97 20.04
C TRP A 134 -9.32 16.53 19.53
N THR A 135 -10.11 15.75 20.28
CA THR A 135 -10.54 14.38 19.99
C THR A 135 -12.05 14.29 20.27
N PRO A 136 -12.76 13.23 19.82
CA PRO A 136 -14.10 12.93 20.32
C PRO A 136 -14.11 12.88 21.85
N ILE A 137 -15.26 13.25 22.44
CA ILE A 137 -15.43 13.43 23.89
C ILE A 137 -16.26 12.31 24.56
N ASP A 138 -16.76 11.37 23.76
CA ASP A 138 -17.55 10.21 24.19
C ASP A 138 -17.57 9.17 23.07
N ARG A 139 -18.05 7.95 23.37
CA ARG A 139 -18.26 6.86 22.38
C ARG A 139 -19.45 7.07 21.44
N THR A 140 -20.05 8.24 21.40
CA THR A 140 -21.28 8.46 20.61
C THR A 140 -20.95 8.69 19.14
N ARG A 141 -21.59 7.94 18.25
CA ARG A 141 -21.51 8.17 16.81
C ARG A 141 -22.23 9.47 16.42
N ARG A 142 -21.48 10.43 15.90
CA ARG A 142 -21.99 11.72 15.43
C ARG A 142 -20.95 12.45 14.58
N TRP A 143 -21.38 13.45 13.83
CA TRP A 143 -20.46 14.39 13.20
C TRP A 143 -19.64 15.13 14.26
N GLY A 144 -18.34 15.26 14.03
CA GLY A 144 -17.37 15.94 14.91
C GLY A 144 -17.41 17.46 14.84
N PHE A 145 -18.47 18.02 14.24
CA PHE A 145 -18.72 19.46 14.13
C PHE A 145 -20.19 19.73 14.46
N SER A 146 -20.49 20.96 14.87
CA SER A 146 -21.87 21.38 15.13
C SER A 146 -22.67 21.38 13.83
N VAL A 147 -23.85 20.74 13.85
CA VAL A 147 -24.83 20.79 12.76
C VAL A 147 -25.94 21.82 13.06
N ALA A 148 -25.82 22.55 14.18
CA ALA A 148 -26.74 23.64 14.48
C ALA A 148 -26.56 24.78 13.47
N LYS A 149 -27.69 25.27 12.94
CA LYS A 149 -27.75 26.41 12.02
C LYS A 149 -27.58 27.73 12.77
#